data_AF-A0A800JM70-F1
#
_entry.id   AF-A0A800JM70-F1
#
_cell.length_a   1.000
_cell.length_b   1.000
_cell.length_c   1.000
_cell.angle_alpha   90.00
_cell.angle_beta   90.00
_cell.angle_gamma   90.00
#
_symmetry.space_group_name_H-M   'P 1'
#
loop_
_entity.id
_entity.type
_entity.pdbx_description
1 polymer ?
#
loop_
_entity_poly.entity_id
_entity_poly.type
_entity_poly.pdbx_seq_one_letter_code
_entity_poly.pdbx_strand_id
1 'polypeptide(L)'
;MAKKPYINKHGFLEYPFLHDTRKQKNWWFYNLLEDYLKRRARQKVGPTYSREDCDEDFKRILAETNLKFYVLLPSGMGMEFKLIGKYKTPELIEVEDPVPYITEKYGGGKFKVNIYHNGSFSGTENYKAHGDPKWVEIEDDNPTG
;
A
#
# COMPACT_ATOMS: atom_id res chain seq x y z
N MET A 1 -21.51 0.16 4.14
CA MET A 1 -21.00 1.53 3.89
C MET A 1 -19.95 1.83 4.94
N ALA A 2 -18.69 2.02 4.54
CA ALA A 2 -17.63 2.42 5.45
C ALA A 2 -17.85 3.86 5.93
N LYS A 3 -17.60 4.14 7.22
CA LYS A 3 -17.71 5.49 7.77
C LYS A 3 -16.50 6.32 7.31
N LYS A 4 -16.72 7.60 7.01
CA LYS A 4 -15.65 8.53 6.62
C LYS A 4 -14.63 8.72 7.77
N PRO A 5 -13.34 8.94 7.46
CA PRO A 5 -12.36 9.37 8.46
C PRO A 5 -12.86 10.62 9.19
N TYR A 6 -12.66 10.68 10.51
CA TYR A 6 -13.09 11.81 11.33
C TYR A 6 -12.01 12.20 12.32
N ILE A 7 -11.98 13.47 12.72
CA ILE A 7 -11.13 13.92 13.82
C ILE A 7 -11.82 13.54 15.13
N ASN A 8 -11.15 12.75 15.95
CA ASN A 8 -11.70 12.33 17.22
C ASN A 8 -11.65 13.44 18.29
N LYS A 9 -12.26 13.18 19.45
CA LYS A 9 -12.32 14.14 20.58
C LYS A 9 -10.94 14.56 21.12
N HIS A 10 -9.87 13.88 20.70
CA HIS A 10 -8.49 14.15 21.09
C HIS A 10 -7.69 14.84 19.98
N GLY A 11 -8.32 15.19 18.84
CA GLY A 11 -7.67 15.89 17.74
C GLY A 11 -6.92 15.00 16.75
N PHE A 12 -7.01 13.67 16.86
CA PHE A 12 -6.36 12.75 15.92
C PHE A 12 -7.29 12.38 14.76
N LEU A 13 -6.73 12.25 13.55
CA LEU A 13 -7.43 11.67 12.41
C LEU A 13 -7.69 10.19 12.68
N GLU A 14 -8.93 9.87 12.98
CA GLU A 14 -9.38 8.53 13.30
C GLU A 14 -10.05 7.91 12.07
N TYR A 15 -9.60 6.71 11.76
CA TYR A 15 -10.13 5.93 10.66
C TYR A 15 -11.08 4.89 11.24
N PRO A 16 -12.40 5.01 11.03
CA PRO A 16 -13.40 4.12 11.64
C PRO A 16 -13.18 2.63 11.34
N PHE A 17 -12.50 2.33 10.23
CA PHE A 17 -12.15 0.96 9.82
C PHE A 17 -11.02 0.34 10.67
N LEU A 18 -10.22 1.12 11.40
CA LEU A 18 -9.23 0.61 12.37
C LEU A 18 -9.90 -0.16 13.51
N HIS A 19 -11.21 0.03 13.72
CA HIS A 19 -12.01 -0.64 14.74
C HIS A 19 -12.81 -1.85 14.22
N ASP A 20 -12.76 -2.17 12.92
CA ASP A 20 -13.37 -3.41 12.39
C ASP A 20 -12.38 -4.57 12.59
N THR A 21 -12.58 -5.35 13.65
CA THR A 21 -11.76 -6.51 14.03
C THR A 21 -11.66 -7.59 12.94
N ARG A 22 -12.59 -7.62 11.98
CA ARG A 22 -12.54 -8.54 10.82
C ARG A 22 -11.58 -8.04 9.74
N LYS A 23 -11.36 -6.73 9.65
CA LYS A 23 -10.48 -6.08 8.67
C LYS A 23 -9.11 -5.72 9.23
N GLN A 24 -8.94 -5.70 10.56
CA GLN A 24 -7.66 -5.53 11.26
C GLN A 24 -6.57 -6.53 10.83
N LYS A 25 -6.95 -7.67 10.23
CA LYS A 25 -6.01 -8.67 9.71
C LYS A 25 -5.68 -8.55 8.22
N ASN A 26 -6.45 -7.81 7.43
CA ASN A 26 -6.43 -7.89 5.96
C ASN A 26 -6.49 -6.53 5.25
N TRP A 27 -5.92 -5.46 5.84
CA TRP A 27 -5.83 -4.19 5.14
C TRP A 27 -4.58 -4.18 4.25
N TRP A 28 -4.76 -3.98 2.94
CA TRP A 28 -3.70 -4.16 1.96
C TRP A 28 -2.46 -3.28 2.18
N PHE A 29 -2.62 -2.07 2.74
CA PHE A 29 -1.46 -1.26 3.15
C PHE A 29 -0.65 -1.87 4.29
N TYR A 30 -1.32 -2.51 5.25
CA TYR A 30 -0.61 -3.22 6.32
C TYR A 30 0.14 -4.41 5.73
N ASN A 31 -0.48 -5.17 4.82
CA ASN A 31 0.18 -6.29 4.13
C ASN A 31 1.41 -5.82 3.34
N LEU A 32 1.29 -4.70 2.62
CA LEU A 32 2.40 -4.06 1.92
C LEU A 32 3.55 -3.66 2.85
N LEU A 33 3.24 -3.24 4.08
CA LEU A 33 4.23 -2.75 5.05
C LEU A 33 4.65 -3.79 6.09
N GLU A 34 4.06 -4.99 6.12
CA GLU A 34 4.16 -5.89 7.27
C GLU A 34 5.61 -6.23 7.62
N ASP A 35 6.40 -6.63 6.62
CA ASP A 35 7.82 -6.95 6.82
C ASP A 35 8.65 -5.72 7.22
N TYR A 36 8.28 -4.54 6.73
CA TYR A 36 8.91 -3.28 7.12
C TYR A 36 8.62 -2.94 8.59
N LEU A 37 7.36 -3.05 9.00
CA LEU A 37 6.92 -2.81 10.37
C LEU A 37 7.58 -3.79 11.33
N LYS A 38 7.62 -5.09 11.00
CA LYS A 38 8.31 -6.12 11.80
C LYS A 38 9.79 -5.78 11.98
N ARG A 39 10.49 -5.35 10.93
CA ARG A 39 11.90 -4.93 11.01
C ARG A 39 12.07 -3.73 11.93
N ARG A 40 11.21 -2.71 11.80
CA ARG A 40 11.25 -1.50 12.63
C ARG A 40 10.92 -1.78 14.09
N ALA A 41 9.88 -2.56 14.36
CA ALA A 41 9.51 -2.99 15.69
C ALA A 41 10.66 -3.78 16.36
N ARG A 42 11.28 -4.71 15.62
CA ARG A 42 12.45 -5.45 16.10
C ARG A 42 13.65 -4.54 16.41
N GLN A 43 13.89 -3.50 15.62
CA GLN A 43 14.96 -2.53 15.88
C GLN A 43 14.68 -1.64 17.09
N LYS A 44 13.42 -1.26 17.30
CA LYS A 44 13.00 -0.36 18.38
C LYS A 44 12.88 -1.06 19.74
N VAL A 45 12.26 -2.25 19.76
CA VAL A 45 11.86 -2.97 20.98
C VAL A 45 12.70 -4.23 21.22
N GLY A 46 13.36 -4.74 20.17
CA GLY A 46 14.12 -5.99 20.23
C GLY A 46 13.32 -7.20 19.73
N PRO A 47 13.85 -8.43 19.91
CA PRO A 47 13.24 -9.65 19.38
C PRO A 47 11.85 -9.99 19.94
N THR A 48 11.47 -9.41 21.08
CA THR A 48 10.20 -9.63 21.78
C THR A 48 9.12 -8.62 21.39
N TYR A 49 9.26 -7.94 20.25
CA TYR A 49 8.26 -6.99 19.77
C TYR A 49 6.89 -7.66 19.61
N SER A 50 5.85 -6.89 19.92
CA SER A 50 4.46 -7.31 19.87
C SER A 50 3.80 -6.91 18.54
N ARG A 51 2.56 -7.35 18.33
CA ARG A 51 1.76 -6.89 17.19
C ARG A 51 1.36 -5.43 17.37
N GLU A 52 1.08 -5.03 18.60
CA GLU A 52 0.72 -3.68 18.99
C GLU A 52 1.84 -2.70 18.62
N ASP A 53 3.11 -3.08 18.78
CA ASP A 53 4.26 -2.27 18.34
C ASP A 53 4.24 -1.98 16.83
N CYS A 54 3.86 -2.98 16.03
CA CYS A 54 3.72 -2.82 14.57
C CYS A 54 2.53 -1.92 14.23
N ASP A 55 1.39 -2.10 14.92
CA ASP A 55 0.18 -1.32 14.66
C ASP A 55 0.34 0.15 15.05
N GLU A 56 1.04 0.44 16.15
CA GLU A 56 1.39 1.81 16.55
C GLU A 56 2.29 2.50 15.52
N ASP A 57 3.33 1.80 15.06
CA ASP A 57 4.26 2.35 14.07
C ASP A 57 3.54 2.54 12.72
N PHE A 58 2.69 1.59 12.32
CA PHE A 58 1.87 1.69 11.12
C PHE A 58 0.98 2.94 11.13
N LYS A 59 0.25 3.20 12.22
CA LYS A 59 -0.59 4.40 12.36
C LYS A 59 0.21 5.70 12.21
N ARG A 60 1.48 5.70 12.61
CA ARG A 60 2.36 6.87 12.51
C ARG A 60 2.86 7.10 11.09
N ILE A 61 3.36 6.05 10.43
CA ILE A 61 4.08 6.20 9.16
C ILE A 61 3.16 6.20 7.93
N LEU A 62 1.95 5.65 8.04
CA LEU A 62 1.13 5.35 6.87
C LEU A 62 0.87 6.59 5.99
N ALA A 63 0.56 7.74 6.59
CA ALA A 63 0.28 8.97 5.86
C ALA A 63 1.52 9.55 5.15
N GLU A 64 2.72 9.15 5.56
CA GLU A 64 4.01 9.59 5.02
C GLU A 64 4.52 8.66 3.90
N THR A 65 3.76 7.63 3.56
CA THR A 65 4.14 6.66 2.53
C THR A 65 3.63 7.04 1.14
N ASN A 66 4.39 6.60 0.12
CA ASN A 66 4.06 6.75 -1.29
C ASN A 66 3.98 5.36 -1.94
N LEU A 67 3.17 5.23 -2.99
CA LEU A 67 3.03 4.01 -3.77
C LEU A 67 3.40 4.23 -5.23
N LYS A 68 4.03 3.22 -5.80
CA LYS A 68 4.21 3.10 -7.26
C LYS A 68 3.50 1.83 -7.73
N PHE A 69 2.68 1.99 -8.77
CA PHE A 69 1.95 0.90 -9.42
C PHE A 69 2.64 0.57 -10.73
N TYR A 70 2.92 -0.72 -10.93
CA TYR A 70 3.55 -1.23 -12.14
C TYR A 70 2.65 -2.26 -12.79
N VAL A 71 2.60 -2.26 -14.13
CA VAL A 71 2.14 -3.42 -14.89
C VAL A 71 3.32 -4.33 -15.20
N LEU A 72 3.07 -5.63 -15.14
CA LEU A 72 4.04 -6.70 -15.37
C LEU A 72 3.78 -7.33 -16.73
N LEU A 73 4.71 -7.12 -17.66
CA LEU A 73 4.62 -7.65 -19.02
C LEU A 73 5.68 -8.73 -19.25
N PRO A 74 5.34 -9.88 -19.86
CA PRO A 74 6.34 -10.81 -20.35
C PRO A 74 7.23 -10.13 -21.40
N SER A 75 8.54 -10.22 -21.25
CA SER A 75 9.51 -9.66 -22.20
C SER A 75 10.66 -10.64 -22.39
N GLY A 76 10.66 -11.35 -23.53
CA GLY A 76 11.59 -12.44 -23.81
C GLY A 76 11.55 -13.52 -22.73
N MET A 77 12.70 -13.76 -22.08
CA MET A 77 12.84 -14.72 -20.97
C MET A 77 12.54 -14.11 -19.58
N GLY A 78 12.15 -12.83 -19.53
CA GLY A 78 11.99 -12.07 -18.29
C GLY A 78 10.64 -11.35 -18.18
N MET A 79 10.59 -10.44 -17.21
CA MET A 79 9.45 -9.56 -16.95
C MET A 79 9.89 -8.11 -17.04
N GLU A 80 9.15 -7.32 -17.80
CA GLU A 80 9.27 -5.87 -17.85
C GLU A 80 8.27 -5.24 -16.87
N PHE A 81 8.71 -4.24 -16.13
CA PHE A 81 7.89 -3.47 -15.19
C PHE A 81 7.69 -2.08 -15.77
N LYS A 82 6.47 -1.77 -16.21
CA LYS A 82 6.13 -0.43 -16.68
C LYS A 82 5.40 0.31 -15.58
N LEU A 83 5.87 1.49 -15.24
CA LEU A 83 5.24 2.35 -14.24
C LEU A 83 3.94 2.92 -14.82
N ILE A 84 2.83 2.80 -14.09
CA ILE A 84 1.50 3.21 -14.56
C ILE A 84 0.79 4.15 -13.59
N GLY A 85 1.34 4.34 -12.39
CA GLY A 85 0.78 5.27 -11.41
C GLY A 85 1.68 5.53 -10.22
N LYS A 86 1.55 6.75 -9.68
CA LYS A 86 2.21 7.24 -8.47
C LYS A 86 1.14 7.82 -7.56
N TYR A 87 1.21 7.52 -6.28
CA TYR A 87 0.23 7.97 -5.29
C TYR A 87 0.90 8.28 -3.97
N LYS A 88 0.40 9.27 -3.23
CA LYS A 88 0.57 9.30 -1.78
C LYS A 88 -0.50 8.43 -1.15
N THR A 89 -0.17 7.75 -0.07
CA THR A 89 -1.12 6.87 0.62
C THR A 89 -2.44 7.55 1.03
N PRO A 90 -2.47 8.83 1.48
CA PRO A 90 -3.72 9.53 1.73
C PRO A 90 -4.70 9.59 0.55
N GLU A 91 -4.22 9.53 -0.69
CA GLU A 91 -5.07 9.53 -1.90
C GLU A 91 -5.84 8.21 -2.08
N LEU A 92 -5.33 7.13 -1.50
CA LEU A 92 -5.87 5.78 -1.64
C LEU A 92 -6.37 5.20 -0.31
N ILE A 93 -6.44 6.01 0.75
CA ILE A 93 -6.76 5.55 2.10
C ILE A 93 -8.18 4.94 2.21
N GLU A 94 -9.08 5.35 1.33
CA GLU A 94 -10.45 4.84 1.24
C GLU A 94 -10.54 3.53 0.45
N VAL A 95 -9.47 3.13 -0.25
CA VAL A 95 -9.40 1.85 -0.98
C VAL A 95 -9.24 0.73 0.04
N GLU A 96 -10.30 -0.06 0.21
CA GLU A 96 -10.29 -1.22 1.10
C GLU A 96 -9.64 -2.44 0.43
N ASP A 97 -9.95 -2.66 -0.84
CA ASP A 97 -9.42 -3.75 -1.68
C ASP A 97 -8.77 -3.14 -2.93
N PRO A 98 -7.46 -3.39 -3.15
CA PRO A 98 -6.75 -2.84 -4.30
C PRO A 98 -7.20 -3.47 -5.63
N VAL A 99 -7.75 -4.69 -5.66
CA VAL A 99 -8.06 -5.38 -6.92
C VAL A 99 -9.19 -4.71 -7.70
N PRO A 100 -10.36 -4.39 -7.11
CA PRO A 100 -11.41 -3.63 -7.80
C PRO A 100 -10.91 -2.26 -8.28
N TYR A 101 -10.16 -1.53 -7.44
CA TYR A 101 -9.60 -0.23 -7.80
C TYR A 101 -8.64 -0.33 -9.00
N ILE A 102 -7.73 -1.30 -8.98
CA ILE A 102 -6.81 -1.58 -10.09
C ILE A 102 -7.58 -1.96 -11.36
N THR A 103 -8.61 -2.81 -11.24
CA THR A 103 -9.42 -3.26 -12.37
C THR A 103 -10.16 -2.08 -13.03
N GLU A 104 -10.76 -1.21 -12.23
CA GLU A 104 -11.48 -0.04 -12.71
C GLU A 104 -10.52 0.95 -13.41
N LYS A 105 -9.39 1.24 -12.77
CA LYS A 105 -8.45 2.27 -13.21
C LYS A 105 -7.54 1.84 -14.36
N TYR A 106 -7.06 0.59 -14.34
CA TYR A 106 -6.01 0.10 -15.24
C TYR A 106 -6.46 -1.09 -16.11
N GLY A 107 -7.67 -1.61 -15.89
CA GLY A 107 -8.16 -2.77 -16.62
C GLY A 107 -7.47 -4.07 -16.21
N GLY A 108 -7.47 -5.05 -17.11
CA GLY A 108 -6.87 -6.35 -16.86
C GLY A 108 -5.34 -6.36 -16.98
N GLY A 109 -4.71 -7.25 -16.21
CA GLY A 109 -3.26 -7.39 -16.19
C GLY A 109 -2.71 -8.04 -14.92
N LYS A 110 -1.39 -8.19 -14.90
CA LYS A 110 -0.63 -8.49 -13.68
C LYS A 110 0.00 -7.20 -13.20
N PHE A 111 -0.15 -6.90 -11.92
CA PHE A 111 0.30 -5.65 -11.34
C PHE A 111 1.19 -5.91 -10.14
N LYS A 112 2.12 -4.99 -9.90
CA LYS A 112 2.91 -4.92 -8.68
C LYS A 112 2.74 -3.54 -8.09
N VAL A 113 2.45 -3.49 -6.80
CA VAL A 113 2.42 -2.24 -6.06
C VAL A 113 3.59 -2.25 -5.10
N ASN A 114 4.40 -1.20 -5.16
CA ASN A 114 5.47 -0.96 -4.21
C ASN A 114 5.06 0.18 -3.28
N ILE A 115 5.37 0.06 -2.00
CA ILE A 115 5.21 1.14 -1.02
C ILE A 115 6.58 1.60 -0.52
N TYR A 116 6.70 2.92 -0.36
CA TYR A 116 7.91 3.61 0.04
C TYR A 116 7.62 4.47 1.25
N HIS A 117 8.57 4.54 2.18
CA HIS A 117 8.53 5.42 3.34
C HIS A 117 9.85 6.21 3.35
N ASN A 118 9.76 7.55 3.34
CA ASN A 118 10.94 8.44 3.27
C ASN A 118 11.91 8.10 2.12
N GLY A 119 11.39 7.89 0.91
CA GLY A 119 12.20 7.55 -0.27
C GLY A 119 12.89 6.19 -0.19
N SER A 120 12.49 5.32 0.76
CA SER A 120 13.05 3.98 0.91
C SER A 120 11.99 2.93 0.64
N PHE A 121 12.34 1.94 -0.18
CA PHE A 121 11.48 0.79 -0.44
C PHE A 121 11.13 0.09 0.89
N SER A 122 9.82 -0.04 1.14
CA SER A 122 9.31 -0.59 2.39
C SER A 122 8.63 -1.94 2.16
N GLY A 123 7.91 -2.12 1.06
CA GLY A 123 7.41 -3.44 0.68
C GLY A 123 6.68 -3.47 -0.66
N THR A 124 6.18 -4.65 -1.01
CA THR A 124 5.59 -4.92 -2.32
C THR A 124 4.54 -6.02 -2.26
N GLU A 125 3.53 -5.93 -3.10
CA GLU A 125 2.53 -6.98 -3.31
C GLU A 125 2.13 -7.05 -4.79
N ASN A 126 1.82 -8.26 -5.26
CA ASN A 126 1.40 -8.48 -6.64
C ASN A 126 -0.11 -8.73 -6.68
N TYR A 127 -0.78 -8.12 -7.66
CA TYR A 127 -2.21 -8.28 -7.88
C TYR A 127 -2.48 -8.74 -9.31
N LYS A 128 -3.63 -9.38 -9.50
CA LYS A 128 -4.11 -9.79 -10.82
C LYS A 128 -5.53 -9.25 -11.00
N ALA A 129 -5.74 -8.51 -12.08
CA ALA A 129 -7.07 -8.05 -12.50
C ALA A 129 -7.45 -8.70 -13.83
N HIS A 130 -8.75 -8.89 -14.03
CA HIS A 130 -9.33 -9.49 -15.23
C HIS A 130 -9.91 -8.42 -16.15
N GLY A 131 -9.98 -8.70 -17.45
CA GLY A 131 -10.53 -7.80 -18.47
C GLY A 131 -9.47 -7.29 -19.45
N ASP A 132 -9.85 -6.33 -20.29
CA ASP A 132 -8.93 -5.70 -21.24
C ASP A 132 -8.04 -4.67 -20.55
N PRO A 133 -6.77 -4.54 -20.97
CA PRO A 133 -5.85 -3.56 -20.41
C PRO A 133 -6.28 -2.13 -20.75
N LYS A 134 -6.21 -1.23 -19.76
CA LYS A 134 -6.46 0.23 -19.90
C LYS A 134 -5.29 1.09 -19.42
N TRP A 135 -4.24 0.46 -18.90
CA TRP A 135 -3.08 1.15 -18.37
C TRP A 135 -2.28 1.84 -19.47
N VAL A 136 -1.62 2.94 -19.08
CA VAL A 136 -0.69 3.69 -19.92
C VAL A 136 0.57 3.89 -19.10
N GLU A 137 1.72 3.70 -19.74
CA GLU A 137 3.01 3.94 -19.11
C GLU A 137 3.20 5.43 -18.81
N ILE A 138 3.76 5.74 -17.63
CA ILE A 138 4.08 7.10 -17.21
C ILE A 138 5.58 7.24 -16.92
N GLU A 139 6.10 8.46 -17.03
CA GLU A 139 7.51 8.75 -16.75
C GLU A 139 7.85 8.62 -15.26
N ASP A 140 9.06 8.13 -14.96
CA ASP A 140 9.58 8.09 -13.61
C ASP A 140 10.47 9.30 -13.28
N ASP A 141 9.85 10.45 -13.00
CA ASP A 141 10.53 11.69 -12.58
C ASP A 141 11.27 11.61 -11.23
N ASN A 142 11.10 10.54 -10.44
CA ASN A 142 11.79 10.35 -9.16
C ASN A 142 12.03 8.85 -8.88
N PRO A 143 13.15 8.27 -9.35
CA PRO A 143 13.40 6.82 -9.27
C PRO A 143 13.58 6.31 -7.83
N THR A 144 13.88 7.20 -6.88
CA THR A 144 14.13 6.84 -5.46
C THR A 144 12.89 6.83 -4.58
N GLY A 145 11.76 7.38 -5.01
CA GLY A 145 10.47 7.33 -4.29
C GLY A 145 10.04 8.64 -3.63
#